data_AF-A0A316P682-F1
#
_entry.id   AF-A0A316P682-F1
#
_cell.length_a   1.000
_cell.length_b   1.000
_cell.length_c   1.000
_cell.angle_alpha   90.00
_cell.angle_beta   90.00
_cell.angle_gamma   90.00
#
_symmetry.space_group_name_H-M   'P 1'
#
loop_
_entity.id
_entity.type
_entity.pdbx_description
1 polymer ?
#
loop_
_entity_poly.entity_id
_entity_poly.type
_entity_poly.pdbx_seq_one_letter_code
_entity_poly.pdbx_strand_id
1 'polypeptide(L)'
;MKETDKNRNQTEVRIYQSVWKNLLLFAGCLVFVVIGCMIVRDEYCGLAKKIFVGWLGILFFGGGGLSVFAVVLYNRIRHIPLLKIFDDRIELYKQYKGVYYSINFSDVRKFRFVKNRNFKIIAVDYKTISLKRKLEESSGFRQSLMGFNFKETGAIENIPAGNLTMKGKDVCDLLNARLKCFRNNK
;
A
#
# COMPACT_ATOMS: atom_id res chain seq x y z
N MET A 1 20.53 15.14 28.26
CA MET A 1 19.14 14.74 28.57
C MET A 1 18.29 14.92 27.31
N LYS A 2 17.97 13.84 26.60
CA LYS A 2 16.93 13.79 25.56
C LYS A 2 16.15 12.50 25.79
N GLU A 3 14.85 12.63 26.02
CA GLU A 3 13.86 11.59 26.34
C GLU A 3 13.64 10.54 25.23
N THR A 4 14.66 10.21 24.45
CA THR A 4 14.53 9.31 23.29
C THR A 4 14.87 7.85 23.58
N ASP A 5 15.39 7.52 24.77
CA ASP A 5 15.78 6.14 25.12
C ASP A 5 14.83 5.43 26.11
N LYS A 6 13.77 6.08 26.61
CA LYS A 6 12.85 5.49 27.60
C LYS A 6 11.74 4.59 27.00
N ASN A 7 11.71 4.39 25.68
CA ASN A 7 10.64 3.63 25.00
C ASN A 7 11.13 2.39 24.23
N ARG A 8 12.24 1.77 24.65
CA ARG A 8 12.76 0.53 24.04
C ARG A 8 11.96 -0.75 24.36
N ASN A 9 10.88 -0.67 25.14
CA ASN A 9 10.07 -1.84 25.55
C ASN A 9 8.61 -1.79 25.10
N GLN A 10 8.30 -1.14 23.99
CA GLN A 10 7.14 -1.51 23.17
C GLN A 10 7.66 -2.40 22.04
N THR A 11 7.15 -3.63 21.89
CA THR A 11 7.62 -4.57 20.87
C THR A 11 7.13 -4.12 19.48
N GLU A 12 7.75 -3.08 18.94
CA GLU A 12 7.48 -2.53 17.61
C GLU A 12 7.80 -3.58 16.55
N VAL A 13 6.80 -3.99 15.77
CA VAL A 13 7.02 -4.88 14.62
C VAL A 13 7.11 -4.04 13.35
N ARG A 14 8.27 -4.10 12.70
CA ARG A 14 8.57 -3.38 11.45
C ARG A 14 8.45 -4.32 10.25
N ILE A 15 7.57 -3.99 9.31
CA ILE A 15 7.38 -4.76 8.08
C ILE A 15 7.83 -3.94 6.87
N TYR A 16 8.69 -4.55 6.07
CA TYR A 16 9.31 -3.92 4.90
C TYR A 16 8.66 -4.36 3.60
N GLN A 17 8.87 -3.57 2.54
CA GLN A 17 8.55 -4.00 1.18
C GLN A 17 9.50 -5.11 0.70
N SER A 18 8.94 -6.06 -0.03
CA SER A 18 9.71 -7.13 -0.68
C SER A 18 10.38 -6.58 -1.93
N VAL A 19 11.70 -6.51 -1.91
CA VAL A 19 12.50 -6.06 -3.07
C VAL A 19 12.26 -6.97 -4.27
N TRP A 20 12.22 -8.29 -4.06
CA TRP A 20 12.01 -9.26 -5.12
C TRP A 20 10.69 -9.08 -5.88
N LYS A 21 9.57 -8.88 -5.16
CA LYS A 21 8.26 -8.69 -5.80
C LYS A 21 8.21 -7.38 -6.60
N ASN A 22 8.84 -6.32 -6.09
CA ASN A 22 8.92 -5.05 -6.81
C ASN A 22 9.90 -5.11 -7.98
N LEU A 23 10.96 -5.91 -7.89
CA LEU A 23 11.89 -6.16 -9.00
C LEU A 23 11.20 -6.90 -10.15
N LEU A 24 10.39 -7.92 -9.85
CA LEU A 24 9.57 -8.60 -10.85
C LEU A 24 8.58 -7.66 -11.54
N LEU A 25 7.94 -6.77 -10.76
CA LEU A 25 7.06 -5.74 -11.32
C LEU A 25 7.82 -4.81 -12.28
N PHE A 26 9.01 -4.36 -11.87
CA PHE A 26 9.86 -3.52 -12.71
C PHE A 26 10.31 -4.23 -13.99
N ALA A 27 10.72 -5.51 -13.90
CA ALA A 27 11.03 -6.33 -15.07
C ALA A 27 9.82 -6.44 -16.02
N GLY A 28 8.62 -6.66 -15.48
CA GLY A 28 7.38 -6.63 -16.26
C GLY A 28 7.15 -5.31 -16.97
N CYS A 29 7.38 -4.17 -16.29
CA CYS A 29 7.31 -2.85 -16.89
C CYS A 29 8.28 -2.69 -18.07
N LEU A 30 9.51 -3.21 -17.97
CA LEU A 30 10.48 -3.16 -19.07
C LEU A 30 10.00 -3.93 -20.30
N VAL A 31 9.36 -5.09 -20.12
CA VAL A 31 8.77 -5.86 -21.23
C VAL A 31 7.72 -5.02 -21.96
N PHE A 32 6.82 -4.34 -21.25
CA PHE A 32 5.83 -3.46 -21.86
C PHE A 32 6.45 -2.27 -22.60
N VAL A 33 7.54 -1.71 -22.09
CA VAL A 33 8.29 -0.64 -22.79
C VAL A 33 8.88 -1.16 -24.09
N VAL A 34 9.52 -2.34 -24.09
CA VAL A 34 10.08 -2.95 -25.30
C VAL A 34 8.99 -3.21 -26.33
N ILE A 35 7.86 -3.79 -25.92
CA ILE A 35 6.71 -4.01 -26.81
C ILE A 35 6.19 -2.68 -27.38
N GLY A 36 6.07 -1.65 -26.55
CA GLY A 36 5.67 -0.31 -26.98
C GLY A 36 6.63 0.25 -28.03
N CYS A 37 7.95 0.12 -27.82
CA CYS A 37 8.97 0.55 -28.78
C CYS A 37 8.86 -0.22 -30.11
N MET A 38 8.60 -1.52 -30.08
CA MET A 38 8.40 -2.31 -31.30
C MET A 38 7.18 -1.81 -32.09
N ILE A 39 6.06 -1.55 -31.41
CA ILE A 39 4.81 -1.07 -32.03
C ILE A 39 4.99 0.31 -32.67
N VAL A 40 5.73 1.22 -32.02
CA VAL A 40 5.99 2.56 -32.57
C VAL A 40 6.83 2.48 -33.85
N ARG A 41 7.82 1.57 -33.89
CA ARG A 41 8.75 1.40 -35.02
C ARG A 41 8.17 0.63 -36.19
N ASP A 42 7.11 -0.15 -35.98
CA ASP A 42 6.47 -0.93 -37.04
C ASP A 42 5.68 -0.03 -38.01
N GLU A 43 6.05 -0.03 -39.28
CA GLU A 43 5.41 0.76 -40.34
C GLU A 43 3.98 0.29 -40.67
N TYR A 44 3.67 -0.98 -40.44
CA TYR A 44 2.35 -1.57 -40.72
C TYR A 44 1.33 -1.32 -39.60
N CYS A 45 1.76 -0.74 -38.47
CA CYS A 45 0.87 -0.47 -37.35
C CYS A 45 0.12 0.85 -37.56
N GLY A 46 -1.21 0.80 -37.54
CA GLY A 46 -2.05 1.99 -37.65
C GLY A 46 -1.72 3.04 -36.58
N LEU A 47 -1.83 4.33 -36.97
CA LEU A 47 -1.45 5.49 -36.16
C LEU A 47 -2.08 5.47 -34.75
N ALA A 48 -3.34 5.02 -34.63
CA ALA A 48 -4.02 4.86 -33.35
C ALA A 48 -3.30 3.86 -32.41
N LYS A 49 -2.86 2.70 -32.90
CA LYS A 49 -2.14 1.70 -32.08
C LYS A 49 -0.78 2.22 -31.65
N LYS A 50 -0.09 2.97 -32.51
CA LYS A 50 1.18 3.64 -32.18
C LYS A 50 1.03 4.63 -31.02
N ILE A 51 -0.04 5.41 -31.00
CA ILE A 51 -0.30 6.37 -29.92
C ILE A 51 -0.73 5.64 -28.64
N PHE A 52 -1.81 4.85 -28.69
CA PHE A 52 -2.43 4.28 -27.50
C PHE A 52 -1.62 3.15 -26.86
N VAL A 53 -1.06 2.25 -27.66
CA VAL A 53 -0.32 1.08 -27.14
C VAL A 53 1.18 1.37 -27.09
N GLY A 54 1.70 2.02 -28.13
CA GLY A 54 3.12 2.39 -28.22
C GLY A 54 3.51 3.49 -27.23
N TRP A 55 3.21 4.75 -27.57
CA TRP A 55 3.63 5.91 -26.79
C TRP A 55 3.05 5.94 -25.37
N LEU A 56 1.75 5.71 -25.22
CA LEU A 56 1.13 5.67 -23.89
C LEU A 56 1.70 4.55 -23.03
N GLY A 57 1.96 3.39 -23.62
CA GLY A 57 2.59 2.26 -22.94
C GLY A 57 4.00 2.58 -22.47
N ILE A 58 4.83 3.16 -23.34
CA ILE A 58 6.19 3.59 -22.99
C ILE A 58 6.16 4.62 -21.86
N LEU A 59 5.31 5.64 -21.96
CA LEU A 59 5.21 6.70 -20.96
C LEU A 59 4.76 6.13 -19.60
N PHE A 60 3.72 5.30 -19.60
CA PHE A 60 3.11 4.79 -18.38
C PHE A 60 3.95 3.69 -17.71
N PHE A 61 4.38 2.68 -18.48
CA PHE A 61 5.17 1.57 -17.93
C PHE A 61 6.65 1.94 -17.73
N GLY A 62 7.22 2.76 -18.61
CA GLY A 62 8.59 3.26 -18.45
C GLY A 62 8.69 4.25 -17.31
N GLY A 63 7.95 5.36 -17.39
CA GLY A 63 7.98 6.41 -16.36
C GLY A 63 7.43 5.92 -15.02
N GLY A 64 6.27 5.26 -15.02
CA GLY A 64 5.65 4.73 -13.81
C GLY A 64 6.47 3.60 -13.18
N GLY A 65 6.95 2.65 -13.99
CA GLY A 65 7.78 1.55 -13.52
C GLY A 65 9.09 2.03 -12.91
N LEU A 66 9.78 2.97 -13.56
CA LEU A 66 11.02 3.56 -13.05
C LEU A 66 10.79 4.31 -11.74
N SER A 67 9.69 5.06 -11.63
CA SER A 67 9.33 5.80 -10.41
C SER A 67 9.10 4.87 -9.22
N VAL A 68 8.33 3.79 -9.43
CA VAL A 68 8.09 2.78 -8.38
C VAL A 68 9.40 2.12 -7.97
N PHE A 69 10.25 1.75 -8.94
CA PHE A 69 11.55 1.14 -8.66
C PHE A 69 12.47 2.07 -7.87
N ALA A 70 12.57 3.34 -8.26
CA ALA A 70 13.37 4.35 -7.57
C ALA A 70 12.91 4.53 -6.11
N VAL A 71 11.61 4.61 -5.87
CA VAL A 71 11.04 4.71 -4.50
C VAL A 71 11.35 3.47 -3.67
N VAL A 72 11.19 2.26 -4.24
CA VAL A 72 11.50 1.01 -3.54
C VAL A 72 12.98 0.92 -3.19
N LEU A 73 13.85 1.30 -4.13
CA LEU A 73 15.31 1.31 -3.93
C LEU A 73 15.71 2.33 -2.86
N TYR A 74 15.15 3.54 -2.91
CA TYR A 74 15.36 4.56 -1.87
C TYR A 74 14.95 4.05 -0.49
N ASN A 75 13.75 3.47 -0.37
CA ASN A 75 13.26 2.92 0.91
C ASN A 75 14.12 1.75 1.39
N ARG A 76 14.68 0.95 0.47
CA ARG A 76 15.58 -0.14 0.80
C ARG A 76 16.90 0.37 1.36
N ILE A 77 17.53 1.34 0.70
CA ILE A 77 18.81 1.95 1.13
C ILE A 77 18.64 2.65 2.48
N ARG A 78 17.53 3.36 2.68
CA ARG A 78 17.23 4.06 3.93
C ARG A 78 16.62 3.16 5.02
N HIS A 79 16.44 1.87 4.76
CA HIS A 79 15.79 0.92 5.67
C HIS A 79 14.45 1.42 6.24
N ILE A 80 13.62 2.04 5.39
CA ILE A 80 12.32 2.61 5.79
C ILE A 80 11.26 1.49 5.82
N PRO A 81 10.65 1.17 6.98
CA PRO A 81 9.58 0.19 7.04
C PRO A 81 8.28 0.75 6.45
N LEU A 82 7.56 -0.08 5.69
CA LEU A 82 6.27 0.33 5.12
C LEU A 82 5.18 0.33 6.18
N LEU A 83 5.21 -0.65 7.08
CA LEU A 83 4.29 -0.77 8.20
C LEU A 83 5.07 -0.85 9.51
N LYS A 84 4.67 -0.05 10.49
CA LYS A 84 5.10 -0.19 11.88
C LYS A 84 3.87 -0.53 12.70
N ILE A 85 3.95 -1.59 13.48
CA ILE A 85 2.87 -2.04 14.36
C ILE A 85 3.31 -1.79 15.79
N PHE A 86 2.58 -0.91 16.47
CA PHE A 86 2.72 -0.62 17.90
C PHE A 86 1.62 -1.34 18.68
N ASP A 87 1.62 -1.16 19.99
CA ASP A 87 0.63 -1.77 20.89
C ASP A 87 -0.76 -1.11 20.79
N ASP A 88 -0.81 0.16 20.40
CA ASP A 88 -2.01 1.01 20.38
C ASP A 88 -2.41 1.46 18.97
N ARG A 89 -1.50 1.38 17.99
CA ARG A 89 -1.69 1.91 16.64
C ARG A 89 -0.84 1.20 15.58
N ILE A 90 -1.20 1.45 14.32
CA ILE A 90 -0.40 1.09 13.15
C ILE A 90 0.02 2.36 12.43
N GLU A 91 1.27 2.44 12.01
CA GLU A 91 1.76 3.51 11.14
C GLU A 91 2.09 2.95 9.74
N LEU A 92 1.45 3.50 8.72
CA LEU A 92 1.65 3.17 7.31
C LEU A 92 2.42 4.28 6.61
N TYR A 93 3.55 3.94 6.00
CA TYR A 93 4.35 4.90 5.27
C TYR A 93 3.70 5.26 3.92
N LYS A 94 3.29 6.52 3.74
CA LYS A 94 2.78 7.06 2.49
C LYS A 94 3.93 7.57 1.63
N GLN A 95 4.43 6.70 0.75
CA GLN A 95 5.61 6.93 -0.07
C GLN A 95 5.59 8.24 -0.86
N TYR A 96 4.45 8.59 -1.45
CA TYR A 96 4.28 9.81 -2.23
C TYR A 96 4.29 11.11 -1.40
N LYS A 97 4.08 11.02 -0.08
CA LYS A 97 4.15 12.16 0.85
C LYS A 97 5.37 12.14 1.76
N GLY A 98 6.12 11.04 1.80
CA GLY A 98 7.24 10.86 2.73
C GLY A 98 6.86 10.85 4.21
N VAL A 99 5.58 10.67 4.56
CA VAL A 99 5.09 10.70 5.95
C VAL A 99 4.38 9.42 6.35
N TYR A 100 4.39 9.11 7.64
CA TYR A 100 3.60 8.04 8.21
C TYR A 100 2.16 8.49 8.47
N TYR A 101 1.22 7.64 8.09
CA TYR A 101 -0.19 7.77 8.41
C TYR A 101 -0.55 6.79 9.50
N SER A 102 -1.07 7.29 10.62
CA SER A 102 -1.43 6.47 11.77
C SER A 102 -2.89 6.01 11.73
N ILE A 103 -3.13 4.77 12.13
CA ILE A 103 -4.44 4.17 12.38
C ILE A 103 -4.44 3.68 13.82
N ASN A 104 -5.25 4.31 14.67
CA ASN A 104 -5.38 3.94 16.09
C ASN A 104 -6.28 2.71 16.25
N PHE A 105 -5.90 1.76 17.11
CA PHE A 105 -6.72 0.59 17.42
C PHE A 105 -8.03 0.94 18.14
N SER A 106 -8.08 2.11 18.81
CA SER A 106 -9.30 2.63 19.41
C SER A 106 -10.43 2.85 18.39
N ASP A 107 -10.09 3.18 17.14
CA ASP A 107 -11.01 3.45 16.05
C ASP A 107 -11.40 2.18 15.26
N VAL A 108 -10.64 1.09 15.43
CA VAL A 108 -10.77 -0.13 14.62
C VAL A 108 -11.65 -1.18 15.31
N ARG A 109 -12.55 -1.79 14.53
CA ARG A 109 -13.38 -2.93 14.93
C ARG A 109 -12.64 -4.26 14.69
N LYS A 110 -12.06 -4.48 13.53
CA LYS A 110 -11.26 -5.67 13.19
C LYS A 110 -10.45 -5.43 11.91
N PHE A 111 -9.43 -6.24 11.71
CA PHE A 111 -8.73 -6.35 10.44
C PHE A 111 -9.20 -7.60 9.70
N ARG A 112 -9.48 -7.47 8.40
CA ARG A 112 -9.85 -8.61 7.55
C ARG A 112 -8.85 -8.75 6.42
N PHE A 113 -8.27 -9.94 6.28
CA PHE A 113 -7.48 -10.26 5.11
C PHE A 113 -8.41 -10.57 3.93
N VAL A 114 -8.35 -9.76 2.89
CA VAL A 114 -9.08 -9.98 1.64
C VAL A 114 -8.06 -10.33 0.56
N LYS A 115 -8.19 -11.54 0.02
CA LYS A 115 -7.38 -12.02 -1.09
C LYS A 115 -8.30 -12.27 -2.26
N ASN A 116 -8.12 -11.51 -3.32
CA ASN A 116 -8.65 -11.82 -4.63
C ASN A 116 -7.52 -12.36 -5.53
N ARG A 117 -7.84 -12.86 -6.73
CA ARG A 117 -6.86 -13.38 -7.70
C ARG A 117 -5.76 -12.35 -8.01
N ASN A 118 -6.12 -11.07 -8.05
CA ASN A 118 -5.25 -10.00 -8.53
C ASN A 118 -4.60 -9.18 -7.40
N PHE A 119 -5.16 -9.19 -6.19
CA PHE A 119 -4.65 -8.36 -5.09
C PHE A 119 -4.81 -9.02 -3.72
N LYS A 120 -3.85 -8.71 -2.84
CA LYS A 120 -3.83 -9.11 -1.43
C LYS A 120 -3.83 -7.84 -0.59
N ILE A 121 -4.87 -7.66 0.21
CA ILE A 121 -5.09 -6.45 1.00
C ILE A 121 -5.59 -6.81 2.39
N ILE A 122 -5.43 -5.89 3.33
CA ILE A 122 -5.97 -5.96 4.68
C ILE A 122 -7.00 -4.84 4.78
N ALA A 123 -8.28 -5.21 4.81
CA ALA A 123 -9.39 -4.30 5.04
C ALA A 123 -9.42 -3.86 6.50
N VAL A 124 -9.57 -2.56 6.73
CA VAL A 124 -9.70 -1.96 8.06
C VAL A 124 -11.17 -1.65 8.33
N ASP A 125 -11.81 -2.48 9.14
CA ASP A 125 -13.20 -2.26 9.52
C ASP A 125 -13.22 -1.29 10.72
N TYR A 126 -13.70 -0.06 10.50
CA TYR A 126 -13.80 0.97 11.54
C TYR A 126 -15.05 0.82 12.41
N LYS A 127 -15.03 1.39 13.62
CA LYS A 127 -16.25 1.63 14.42
C LYS A 127 -17.12 2.68 13.73
N THR A 128 -18.43 2.60 13.91
CA THR A 128 -19.41 3.47 13.21
C THR A 128 -19.15 4.96 13.41
N ILE A 129 -18.78 5.39 14.61
CA ILE A 129 -18.48 6.80 14.92
C ILE A 129 -17.21 7.25 14.18
N SER A 130 -16.13 6.48 14.28
CA SER A 130 -14.87 6.76 13.59
C SER A 130 -15.02 6.73 12.07
N LEU A 131 -15.90 5.86 11.55
CA LEU A 131 -16.24 5.78 10.13
C LEU A 131 -16.90 7.06 9.63
N LYS A 132 -17.93 7.56 10.32
CA LYS A 132 -18.65 8.80 9.97
C LYS A 132 -17.71 10.00 9.96
N ARG A 133 -16.96 10.20 11.06
CA ARG A 133 -15.97 11.27 11.18
C ARG A 133 -14.99 11.27 10.00
N LYS A 134 -14.47 10.10 9.63
CA LYS A 134 -13.49 9.96 8.55
C LYS A 134 -14.08 10.26 7.17
N LEU A 135 -15.35 9.99 6.96
CA LEU A 135 -16.06 10.32 5.73
C LEU A 135 -16.30 11.84 5.62
N GLU A 136 -16.74 12.47 6.71
CA GLU A 136 -16.99 13.92 6.81
C GLU A 136 -15.71 14.74 6.62
N GLU A 137 -14.59 14.33 7.22
CA GLU A 137 -13.28 15.00 7.09
C GLU A 137 -12.60 14.76 5.73
N SER A 138 -13.13 13.86 4.90
CA SER A 138 -12.54 13.52 3.61
C SER A 138 -13.02 14.44 2.49
N SER A 139 -12.10 14.82 1.59
CA SER A 139 -12.46 15.53 0.36
C SER A 139 -13.35 14.68 -0.56
N GLY A 140 -14.14 15.30 -1.44
CA GLY A 140 -15.06 14.59 -2.34
C GLY A 140 -14.40 13.49 -3.18
N PHE A 141 -13.18 13.74 -3.69
CA PHE A 141 -12.39 12.72 -4.39
C PHE A 141 -12.04 11.53 -3.48
N ARG A 142 -11.68 11.78 -2.22
CA ARG A 142 -11.41 10.72 -1.24
C ARG A 142 -12.66 9.96 -0.85
N GLN A 143 -13.80 10.63 -0.71
CA GLN A 143 -15.08 9.97 -0.44
C GLN A 143 -15.45 9.02 -1.59
N SER A 144 -15.23 9.44 -2.84
CA SER A 144 -15.42 8.58 -4.01
C SER A 144 -14.51 7.34 -3.96
N LEU A 145 -13.23 7.50 -3.65
CA LEU A 145 -12.30 6.38 -3.46
C LEU A 145 -12.70 5.45 -2.31
N MET A 146 -13.18 6.00 -1.19
CA MET A 146 -13.69 5.22 -0.06
C MET A 146 -14.94 4.42 -0.45
N GLY A 147 -15.85 5.01 -1.24
CA GLY A 147 -17.02 4.34 -1.78
C GLY A 147 -16.62 3.19 -2.73
N PHE A 148 -15.63 3.41 -3.59
CA PHE A 148 -15.08 2.35 -4.45
C PHE A 148 -14.47 1.21 -3.63
N ASN A 149 -13.61 1.55 -2.65
CA ASN A 149 -13.03 0.57 -1.73
C ASN A 149 -14.11 -0.25 -1.00
N PHE A 150 -15.17 0.42 -0.54
CA PHE A 150 -16.27 -0.23 0.16
C PHE A 150 -17.01 -1.22 -0.74
N LYS A 151 -17.28 -0.86 -2.00
CA LYS A 151 -17.90 -1.77 -2.99
C LYS A 151 -17.02 -3.01 -3.25
N GLU A 152 -15.71 -2.81 -3.38
CA GLU A 152 -14.77 -3.90 -3.71
C GLU A 152 -14.45 -4.82 -2.53
N THR A 153 -14.44 -4.29 -1.30
CA THR A 153 -13.82 -4.98 -0.14
C THR A 153 -14.67 -5.00 1.12
N GLY A 154 -15.78 -4.24 1.13
CA GLY A 154 -16.61 -3.99 2.30
C GLY A 154 -15.98 -3.04 3.33
N ALA A 155 -14.85 -2.40 3.02
CA ALA A 155 -14.16 -1.47 3.90
C ALA A 155 -13.77 -0.18 3.16
N ILE A 156 -13.84 0.96 3.85
CA ILE A 156 -13.48 2.27 3.28
C ILE A 156 -11.97 2.46 3.10
N GLU A 157 -11.17 1.69 3.84
CA GLU A 157 -9.72 1.74 3.80
C GLU A 157 -9.10 0.36 3.77
N ASN A 158 -8.09 0.23 2.92
CA ASN A 158 -7.38 -1.02 2.64
C ASN A 158 -5.88 -0.78 2.74
N ILE A 159 -5.20 -1.65 3.49
CA ILE A 159 -3.74 -1.68 3.57
C ILE A 159 -3.25 -2.68 2.51
N PRO A 160 -2.44 -2.26 1.53
CA PRO A 160 -1.90 -3.18 0.53
C PRO A 160 -0.92 -4.16 1.18
N ALA A 161 -1.13 -5.46 0.94
CA ALA A 161 -0.35 -6.53 1.56
C ALA A 161 0.36 -7.44 0.54
N GLY A 162 0.22 -7.16 -0.76
CA GLY A 162 0.85 -7.94 -1.84
C GLY A 162 2.38 -7.87 -1.83
N ASN A 163 2.93 -6.66 -1.64
CA ASN A 163 4.35 -6.36 -1.79
C ASN A 163 5.11 -6.32 -0.46
N LEU A 164 4.55 -6.90 0.61
CA LEU A 164 5.22 -7.02 1.90
C LEU A 164 6.22 -8.19 1.90
N THR A 165 7.23 -8.09 2.77
CA THR A 165 8.18 -9.15 3.12
C THR A 165 7.49 -10.31 3.84
N MET A 166 6.57 -10.00 4.74
CA MET A 166 5.70 -10.97 5.42
C MET A 166 4.45 -11.28 4.58
N LYS A 167 3.85 -12.47 4.73
CA LYS A 167 2.59 -12.80 4.04
C LYS A 167 1.47 -11.92 4.61
N GLY A 168 0.62 -11.39 3.73
CA GLY A 168 -0.46 -10.49 4.15
C GLY A 168 -1.46 -11.10 5.15
N LYS A 169 -1.66 -12.42 5.12
CA LYS A 169 -2.47 -13.14 6.12
C LYS A 169 -1.81 -13.06 7.50
N ASP A 170 -0.53 -13.42 7.58
CA ASP A 170 0.23 -13.39 8.84
C ASP A 170 0.30 -11.97 9.42
N VAL A 171 0.40 -10.93 8.56
CA VAL A 171 0.30 -9.53 8.99
C VAL A 171 -1.08 -9.23 9.57
N CYS A 172 -2.15 -9.65 8.92
CA CYS A 172 -3.51 -9.47 9.42
C CYS A 172 -3.74 -10.19 10.76
N ASP A 173 -3.23 -11.41 10.90
CA ASP A 173 -3.35 -12.21 12.13
C ASP A 173 -2.59 -11.53 13.28
N LEU A 174 -1.38 -11.03 13.01
CA LEU A 174 -0.60 -10.22 13.95
C LEU A 174 -1.35 -8.94 14.38
N LEU A 175 -1.98 -8.23 13.43
CA LEU A 175 -2.75 -7.03 13.73
C LEU A 175 -3.96 -7.31 14.61
N ASN A 176 -4.69 -8.39 14.34
CA ASN A 176 -5.82 -8.79 15.17
C ASN A 176 -5.38 -9.27 16.56
N ALA A 177 -4.23 -9.95 16.68
CA ALA A 177 -3.65 -10.32 17.96
C ALA A 177 -3.33 -9.08 18.82
N ARG A 178 -2.66 -8.08 18.23
CA ARG A 178 -2.37 -6.78 18.88
C ARG A 178 -3.63 -6.03 19.27
N LEU A 179 -4.63 -5.98 18.38
CA LEU A 179 -5.93 -5.36 18.65
C LEU A 179 -6.66 -6.04 19.84
N LYS A 180 -6.55 -7.37 19.97
CA LYS A 180 -7.13 -8.11 21.09
C LYS A 180 -6.42 -7.78 22.40
N CYS A 181 -5.08 -7.77 22.41
CA CYS A 181 -4.31 -7.37 23.60
C CYS A 181 -4.64 -5.93 24.03
N PHE A 182 -4.70 -4.99 23.09
CA PHE A 182 -5.08 -3.60 23.36
C PHE A 182 -6.46 -3.48 24.01
N ARG A 183 -7.43 -4.29 23.59
CA ARG A 183 -8.79 -4.31 24.16
C ARG A 183 -8.85 -4.92 25.54
N ASN A 184 -8.04 -5.92 25.82
CA ASN A 184 -8.02 -6.60 27.12
C ASN A 184 -7.31 -5.78 28.20
N ASN A 185 -6.41 -4.88 27.81
CA ASN A 185 -5.66 -4.00 28.72
C ASN A 185 -6.38 -2.67 28.99
N LYS A 186 -7.64 -2.53 28.56
CA LYS A 186 -8.46 -1.33 28.69
C LYS A 186 -9.71 -1.62 29.50
#